data_AF-A0A957X5J6-F1
#
_entry.id   AF-A0A957X5J6-F1
#
_cell.length_a   1.000
_cell.length_b   1.000
_cell.length_c   1.000
_cell.angle_alpha   90.00
_cell.angle_beta   90.00
_cell.angle_gamma   90.00
#
_symmetry.space_group_name_H-M   'P 1'
#
loop_
_entity.id
_entity.type
_entity.pdbx_description
1 polymer ?
#
loop_
_entity_poly.entity_id
_entity_poly.type
_entity_poly.pdbx_seq_one_letter_code
_entity_poly.pdbx_strand_id
1 'polypeptide(L)' 'GVRLNIRPWLSVPDVGKKGAGVLRDKPNIKWGKDRGKDVESAPWFGVFGGERINDWHLTVAEKRAARALLQRTAS' A
#
# COMPACT_ATOMS: atom_id res chain seq x y z
N GLY A 1 -6.22 13.62 6.55
CA GLY A 1 -6.43 13.11 5.18
C GLY A 1 -6.98 11.70 5.26
N VAL A 2 -7.75 11.25 4.27
CA VAL A 2 -8.21 9.86 4.17
C VAL A 2 -7.03 9.02 3.67
N ARG A 3 -6.67 7.96 4.40
CA ARG A 3 -5.59 7.05 3.99
C ARG A 3 -5.98 6.31 2.71
N LEU A 4 -5.14 6.38 1.69
CA LEU A 4 -5.38 5.69 0.42
C LEU A 4 -4.85 4.25 0.48
N ASN A 5 -5.71 3.27 0.17
CA ASN A 5 -5.34 1.86 0.02
C ASN A 5 -5.96 1.24 -1.25
N ILE A 6 -5.90 1.97 -2.36
CA ILE A 6 -6.56 1.59 -3.62
C ILE A 6 -5.61 0.96 -4.65
N ARG A 7 -4.29 1.04 -4.43
CA ARG A 7 -3.25 0.60 -5.39
C ARG A 7 -3.45 -0.84 -5.90
N PRO A 8 -3.84 -1.84 -5.07
CA PRO A 8 -4.09 -3.21 -5.56
C PRO A 8 -5.14 -3.31 -6.67
N TRP A 9 -6.12 -2.40 -6.69
CA TRP A 9 -7.19 -2.36 -7.70
C TRP A 9 -6.78 -1.62 -8.98
N LEU A 10 -5.76 -0.75 -8.89
CA LEU A 10 -5.19 -0.01 -10.02
C LEU A 10 -4.01 -0.74 -10.69
N SER A 11 -3.33 -1.64 -9.97
CA SER A 11 -2.13 -2.34 -10.46
C SER A 11 -2.42 -3.61 -11.25
N VAL A 12 -3.68 -4.04 -11.31
CA VAL A 12 -4.11 -5.16 -12.15
C VAL A 12 -4.27 -4.70 -13.60
N PRO A 13 -4.31 -5.63 -14.59
CA PRO A 13 -4.58 -5.27 -15.97
C PRO A 13 -5.88 -4.45 -16.11
N ASP A 14 -5.87 -3.49 -17.04
CA ASP A 14 -7.02 -2.64 -17.31
C ASP A 14 -8.18 -3.48 -17.90
N VAL A 15 -9.37 -3.37 -17.30
CA VAL A 15 -10.57 -4.07 -17.80
C VAL A 15 -11.33 -3.24 -18.83
N GLY A 16 -11.38 -1.92 -18.66
CA GLY A 16 -12.17 -1.04 -19.55
C GLY A 16 -11.52 0.31 -19.85
N LYS A 17 -10.90 0.96 -18.86
CA LYS A 17 -10.25 2.27 -19.04
C LYS A 17 -8.76 2.16 -18.74
N LYS A 18 -7.95 2.71 -19.64
CA LYS A 18 -6.48 2.67 -19.53
C LYS A 18 -5.98 3.33 -18.23
N GLY A 19 -5.18 2.61 -17.46
CA GLY A 19 -4.63 3.01 -16.18
C GLY A 19 -5.64 3.08 -15.03
N ALA A 20 -6.78 2.40 -15.15
CA ALA A 20 -7.80 2.30 -14.10
C ALA A 20 -7.86 0.91 -13.45
N GLY A 21 -7.10 -0.07 -13.94
CA GLY A 21 -7.16 -1.45 -13.48
C GLY A 21 -8.59 -1.99 -13.59
N VAL A 22 -9.17 -2.40 -12.47
CA VAL A 22 -10.58 -2.87 -12.41
C VAL A 22 -11.59 -1.77 -12.10
N LEU A 23 -11.15 -0.53 -11.87
CA LEU A 23 -12.07 0.57 -11.60
C LEU A 23 -12.75 1.06 -12.88
N ARG A 24 -13.97 1.56 -12.74
CA ARG A 24 -14.73 2.16 -13.84
C ARG A 24 -14.03 3.43 -14.38
N ASP A 25 -13.48 4.24 -13.48
CA ASP A 25 -12.79 5.48 -13.81
C ASP A 25 -11.39 5.54 -13.22
N LYS A 26 -10.50 6.23 -13.94
CA LYS A 26 -9.13 6.49 -13.49
C LYS A 26 -9.12 7.65 -12.50
N PRO A 27 -8.77 7.43 -11.22
CA PRO A 27 -8.62 8.51 -10.25
C PRO A 27 -7.33 9.30 -10.51
N ASN A 28 -7.34 10.60 -10.19
CA ASN A 28 -6.14 11.43 -10.21
C ASN A 28 -5.43 11.36 -8.84
N ILE A 29 -4.51 10.41 -8.69
CA ILE A 29 -3.82 10.14 -7.42
C ILE A 29 -2.38 10.66 -7.48
N LYS A 30 -1.99 11.43 -6.45
CA LYS A 30 -0.58 11.73 -6.16
C LYS A 30 -0.05 10.66 -5.21
N TRP A 31 0.87 9.83 -5.69
CA TRP A 31 1.37 8.66 -4.97
C TRP A 31 2.41 8.96 -3.88
N GLY A 32 2.94 10.18 -3.79
CA GLY A 32 3.97 10.50 -2.79
C GLY A 32 3.45 10.58 -1.35
N LYS A 33 3.91 11.60 -0.63
CA LYS A 33 3.49 11.87 0.74
C LYS A 33 2.00 12.25 0.82
N ASP A 34 1.27 11.58 1.71
CA ASP A 34 -0.12 11.88 2.05
C ASP A 34 -0.21 12.90 3.19
N ARG A 35 -1.40 13.47 3.38
CA ARG A 35 -1.70 14.36 4.51
C ARG A 35 -1.84 13.58 5.82
N GLY A 36 -1.17 14.07 6.85
CA GLY A 36 -1.23 13.52 8.21
C GLY A 36 0.04 12.75 8.57
N LYS A 37 0.06 12.18 9.78
CA LYS A 37 1.17 11.40 10.31
C LYS A 37 0.68 10.02 10.75
N ASP A 38 1.52 9.02 10.59
CA ASP A 38 1.31 7.72 11.20
C ASP A 38 1.60 7.79 12.70
N VAL A 39 0.89 6.96 13.48
CA VAL A 39 1.13 6.79 14.92
C VAL A 39 2.35 5.90 15.15
N GLU A 40 2.99 5.98 16.30
CA GLU A 40 4.19 5.19 16.63
C GLU A 40 3.98 3.68 16.53
N SER A 41 2.75 3.21 16.79
CA SER A 41 2.37 1.80 16.66
C SER A 41 2.20 1.33 15.21
N ALA A 42 2.25 2.24 14.23
CA ALA A 42 2.14 1.87 12.83
C ALA A 42 3.42 1.16 12.37
N PRO A 43 3.30 0.09 11.55
CA PRO A 43 4.46 -0.70 11.12
C PRO A 43 5.47 0.10 10.29
N TRP A 44 5.05 1.23 9.71
CA TRP A 44 5.90 2.08 8.88
C TRP A 44 6.46 3.31 9.60
N PHE A 45 6.10 3.54 10.87
CA PHE A 45 6.50 4.74 11.58
C PHE A 45 8.03 4.88 11.64
N GLY A 46 8.74 3.82 12.04
CA GLY A 46 10.20 3.82 12.12
C GLY A 46 10.90 3.90 10.75
N VAL A 47 10.23 3.48 9.68
CA VAL A 47 10.78 3.51 8.31
C VAL A 47 10.71 4.92 7.72
N PHE A 48 9.64 5.66 8.01
CA PHE A 48 9.37 6.98 7.40
C PHE A 48 9.33 8.14 8.40
N GLY A 49 9.74 7.94 9.65
CA GLY A 49 9.65 8.97 10.69
C GLY A 49 8.22 9.49 10.88
N GLY A 50 7.24 8.59 10.82
CA GLY A 50 5.81 8.90 10.91
C GLY A 50 5.21 9.57 9.66
N GLU A 51 5.95 9.73 8.57
CA GLU A 51 5.39 10.21 7.30
C GLU A 51 4.53 9.13 6.63
N ARG A 52 3.37 9.55 6.12
CA ARG A 52 2.49 8.67 5.34
C ARG A 52 2.91 8.65 3.88
N ILE A 53 3.52 7.56 3.45
CA ILE A 53 3.97 7.39 2.06
C ILE A 53 3.00 6.47 1.30
N ASN A 54 2.31 7.00 0.28
CA ASN A 54 1.33 6.22 -0.49
C ASN A 54 1.99 5.31 -1.55
N ASP A 55 3.22 5.62 -1.98
CA ASP A 55 3.96 4.82 -2.97
C ASP A 55 4.69 3.64 -2.33
N TRP A 56 4.52 3.43 -1.02
CA TRP A 56 5.07 2.30 -0.32
C TRP A 56 4.06 1.14 -0.27
N HIS A 57 4.45 -0.01 -0.83
CA HIS A 57 3.61 -1.20 -0.88
C HIS A 57 4.46 -2.46 -0.99
N LEU A 58 4.06 -3.49 -0.26
CA LEU A 58 4.70 -4.81 -0.36
C LEU A 58 4.12 -5.59 -1.56
N THR A 59 5.02 -6.26 -2.27
CA THR A 59 4.69 -7.30 -3.24
C THR A 59 3.98 -8.49 -2.56
N VAL A 60 3.31 -9.32 -3.35
CA VAL A 60 2.69 -10.55 -2.84
C VAL A 60 3.75 -11.49 -2.26
N ALA A 61 4.93 -11.55 -2.86
CA ALA A 61 6.05 -12.38 -2.40
C ALA A 61 6.53 -11.96 -1.01
N GLU A 62 6.77 -10.66 -0.79
CA GLU A 62 7.18 -10.13 0.51
C GLU A 62 6.13 -10.40 1.60
N LYS A 63 4.84 -10.22 1.30
CA LYS A 63 3.75 -10.53 2.24
C LYS A 63 3.73 -12.01 2.61
N ARG A 64 3.93 -12.91 1.64
CA ARG A 64 3.99 -14.36 1.87
C ARG A 64 5.21 -14.74 2.70
N ALA A 65 6.38 -14.17 2.39
CA ALA A 65 7.61 -14.40 3.14
C ALA A 65 7.50 -13.93 4.59
N ALA A 66 6.98 -12.73 4.82
CA ALA A 66 6.75 -12.21 6.17
C ALA A 66 5.79 -13.10 6.98
N ARG A 67 4.72 -13.59 6.35
CA ARG A 67 3.79 -14.54 7.00
C ARG A 67 4.47 -15.86 7.36
N ALA A 68 5.27 -16.42 6.46
CA ALA A 68 5.99 -17.67 6.71
C ALA A 68 7.02 -17.51 7.85
N LEU A 69 7.70 -16.36 7.92
CA LEU A 69 8.63 -16.06 9.01
C LEU A 69 7.91 -16.01 10.37
N LEU A 70 6.78 -15.31 10.45
CA LEU A 70 5.99 -15.20 11.68
C LEU A 70 5.50 -16.57 12.19
N GLN A 71 5.10 -17.46 11.27
CA GLN A 71 4.68 -18.83 11.62
C GLN A 71 5.83 -19.66 12.19
N ARG A 72 7.05 -19.50 11.65
CA ARG A 72 8.25 -20.19 12.15
C ARG A 72 8.67 -19.69 13.53
N THR A 73 8.58 -18.39 13.80
CA THR A 73 8.97 -17.81 15.09
C THR A 73 7.96 -18.08 16.21
N ALA A 74 6.74 -18.47 15.86
CA ALA A 74 5.69 -18.82 16.82
C ALA A 74 5.63 -20.32 17.15
N SER A 75 6.49 -21.14 16.51
CA SER A 75 6.64 -22.58 16.73
C SER A 75 7.92 -22.86 17.53
#